data_AF-A0A9D1DU55-F1
#
_entry.id   AF-A0A9D1DU55-F1
#
_cell.length_a   1.000
_cell.length_b   1.000
_cell.length_c   1.000
_cell.angle_alpha   90.00
_cell.angle_beta   90.00
_cell.angle_gamma   90.00
#
_symmetry.space_group_name_H-M   'P 1'
#
loop_
_entity.id
_entity.type
_entity.pdbx_description
1 polymer ?
#
loop_
_entity_poly.entity_id
_entity_poly.type
_entity_poly.pdbx_seq_one_letter_code
_entity_poly.pdbx_strand_id
1 'polypeptide(L)'
;MIRNYLKSHKCNNMLENVTALRTILSDCQEKLLVISYEDEKCKETVKYDYTKLFYFEMSKKGATKFENDKYTLKYDSDSGIDIEYYSDEDILEYSKVQDFTKEIKSIMEHIKMVSNAKSVTLFDEDKELIEIYKLFYKENPDFSSKDINVKVQTMMSILAEFGITLDFDYAFCLWAKVKMPVSLKIEEMVHKMYPLGLVNEVKDNVKLAEEPKKIIEIVGDSIRDVIHDEDDMNEALITISKVIHASGYNLSSDANVSEIAEFTNRSVDEVEASMQLVKRIEHKINKEN
;
A
#
# COMPACT_ATOMS: atom_id res chain seq x y z
N MET A 1 7.15 17.57 -3.17
CA MET A 1 7.10 16.12 -3.40
C MET A 1 8.40 15.41 -2.95
N ILE A 2 9.53 15.56 -3.65
CA ILE A 2 10.80 14.86 -3.30
C ILE A 2 11.29 15.13 -1.87
N ARG A 3 11.28 16.38 -1.40
CA ARG A 3 11.66 16.70 0.00
C ARG A 3 10.73 16.06 1.04
N ASN A 4 9.46 15.85 0.71
CA ASN A 4 8.51 15.19 1.61
C ASN A 4 8.72 13.68 1.59
N TYR A 5 8.97 13.10 0.40
CA TYR A 5 9.40 11.71 0.23
C TYR A 5 10.65 11.43 1.09
N LEU A 6 11.73 12.20 0.91
CA LEU A 6 12.99 12.04 1.67
C LEU A 6 12.84 12.21 3.20
N LYS A 7 11.85 12.98 3.67
CA LYS A 7 11.61 13.20 5.12
C LYS A 7 10.73 12.14 5.78
N SER A 8 9.85 11.51 5.01
CA SER A 8 8.87 10.53 5.49
C SER A 8 9.32 9.08 5.27
N HIS A 9 10.26 8.86 4.36
CA HIS A 9 10.67 7.52 3.95
C HIS A 9 11.93 7.06 4.69
N LYS A 10 11.77 6.01 5.50
CA LYS A 10 12.85 5.13 5.97
C LYS A 10 12.70 3.79 5.26
N CYS A 11 12.60 3.78 3.93
CA CYS A 11 12.48 2.52 3.22
C CYS A 11 13.86 1.91 3.03
N ASN A 12 14.08 0.80 3.73
CA ASN A 12 15.28 -0.02 3.65
C ASN A 12 15.28 -0.96 2.42
N ASN A 13 14.42 -0.67 1.44
CA ASN A 13 14.25 -1.43 0.21
C ASN A 13 14.64 -0.56 -1.00
N MET A 14 15.78 -0.89 -1.63
CA MET A 14 16.27 -0.14 -2.79
C MET A 14 15.33 -0.21 -4.00
N LEU A 15 14.62 -1.33 -4.20
CA LEU A 15 13.69 -1.46 -5.31
C LEU A 15 12.53 -0.46 -5.19
N GLU A 16 11.98 -0.30 -3.99
CA GLU A 16 10.94 0.68 -3.70
C GLU A 16 11.47 2.10 -3.88
N ASN A 17 12.69 2.38 -3.41
CA ASN A 17 13.33 3.70 -3.56
C ASN A 17 13.52 4.09 -5.04
N VAL A 18 14.04 3.18 -5.87
CA VAL A 18 14.21 3.40 -7.31
C VAL A 18 12.85 3.61 -7.99
N THR A 19 11.89 2.74 -7.69
CA THR A 19 10.53 2.79 -8.25
C THR A 19 9.86 4.12 -7.93
N ALA A 20 9.98 4.60 -6.69
CA ALA A 20 9.41 5.86 -6.27
C ALA A 20 10.05 7.07 -6.92
N LEU A 21 11.38 7.15 -6.96
CA LEU A 21 12.05 8.27 -7.61
C LEU A 21 11.73 8.31 -9.11
N ARG A 22 11.70 7.16 -9.79
CA ARG A 22 11.27 7.07 -11.20
C ARG A 22 9.82 7.49 -11.40
N THR A 23 8.95 7.20 -10.43
CA THR A 23 7.54 7.61 -10.48
C THR A 23 7.41 9.12 -10.33
N ILE A 24 8.05 9.70 -9.31
CA ILE A 24 8.03 11.14 -9.03
C ILE A 24 8.68 11.96 -10.17
N LEU A 25 9.73 11.40 -10.78
CA LEU A 25 10.49 12.03 -11.86
C LEU A 25 10.09 11.52 -13.24
N SER A 26 8.91 10.92 -13.39
CA SER A 26 8.45 10.31 -14.65
C SER A 26 8.42 11.30 -15.84
N ASP A 27 8.19 12.59 -15.55
CA ASP A 27 8.20 13.67 -16.55
C ASP A 27 9.61 14.21 -16.86
N CYS A 28 10.64 13.72 -16.17
CA CYS A 28 12.03 14.12 -16.38
C CYS A 28 12.77 13.06 -17.20
N GLN A 29 13.59 13.51 -18.16
CA GLN A 29 14.51 12.60 -18.83
C GLN A 29 15.61 12.16 -17.85
N GLU A 30 15.60 10.88 -17.46
CA GLU A 30 16.66 10.27 -16.63
C GLU A 30 17.97 10.23 -17.42
N LYS A 31 18.90 11.13 -17.11
CA LYS A 31 20.28 11.07 -17.62
C LYS A 31 21.19 10.29 -16.68
N LEU A 32 21.12 10.61 -15.39
CA LEU A 32 21.86 9.95 -14.33
C LEU A 32 20.95 9.88 -13.10
N LEU A 33 20.78 8.68 -12.55
CA LEU A 33 20.12 8.45 -11.28
C LEU A 33 21.09 7.75 -10.34
N VAL A 34 21.35 8.35 -9.18
CA VAL A 34 22.19 7.79 -8.12
C VAL A 34 21.37 7.75 -6.84
N ILE A 35 21.25 6.56 -6.26
CA ILE A 35 20.52 6.35 -5.01
C ILE A 35 21.43 5.60 -4.07
N SER A 36 21.56 6.11 -2.86
CA SER A 36 22.31 5.49 -1.78
C SER A 36 21.48 5.48 -0.51
N TYR A 37 21.54 4.38 0.21
CA TYR A 37 20.87 4.16 1.48
C TYR A 37 21.82 3.45 2.45
N GLU A 38 21.69 3.77 3.74
CA GLU A 38 22.44 3.10 4.81
C GLU A 38 21.58 2.99 6.08
N ASP A 39 21.61 1.82 6.72
CA ASP A 39 21.13 1.60 8.09
C ASP A 39 22.15 0.88 8.97
N GLU A 40 21.68 0.39 10.12
CA GLU A 40 22.47 -0.36 11.08
C GLU A 40 22.94 -1.73 10.56
N LYS A 41 22.36 -2.25 9.47
CA LYS A 41 22.58 -3.61 8.94
C LYS A 41 23.18 -3.63 7.53
N CYS A 42 22.89 -2.65 6.68
CA CYS A 42 23.39 -2.62 5.32
C CYS A 42 23.60 -1.19 4.79
N LYS A 43 24.43 -1.11 3.75
CA LYS A 43 24.57 0.04 2.88
C LYS A 43 24.37 -0.44 1.45
N GLU A 44 23.59 0.28 0.67
CA GLU A 44 23.32 -0.06 -0.74
C GLU A 44 23.39 1.20 -1.60
N THR A 45 24.01 1.10 -2.76
CA THR A 45 24.13 2.17 -3.75
C THR A 45 23.92 1.65 -5.15
N VAL A 46 23.12 2.36 -5.93
CA VAL A 46 22.84 2.06 -7.33
C VAL A 46 23.02 3.29 -8.20
N LYS A 47 23.52 3.07 -9.43
CA LYS A 47 23.66 4.13 -10.43
C LYS A 47 23.15 3.67 -11.78
N TYR A 48 22.41 4.55 -12.44
CA TYR A 48 21.81 4.32 -13.74
C TYR A 48 22.20 5.39 -14.75
N ASP A 49 22.42 4.96 -15.99
CA ASP A 49 22.62 5.80 -17.17
C ASP A 49 21.49 5.53 -18.16
N TYR A 50 20.65 6.55 -18.44
CA TYR A 50 19.42 6.40 -19.23
C TYR A 50 18.60 5.16 -18.86
N THR A 51 18.30 4.97 -17.57
CA THR A 51 17.59 3.81 -16.99
C THR A 51 18.34 2.48 -16.89
N LYS A 52 19.52 2.36 -17.49
CA LYS A 52 20.33 1.14 -17.43
C LYS A 52 21.21 1.15 -16.20
N LEU A 53 21.05 0.14 -15.35
CA LEU A 53 21.92 -0.04 -14.19
C LEU A 53 23.35 -0.30 -14.70
N PHE A 54 24.29 0.57 -14.35
CA PHE A 54 25.71 0.39 -14.66
C PHE A 54 26.57 0.17 -13.42
N TYR A 55 26.02 0.44 -12.23
CA TYR A 55 26.70 0.27 -10.96
C TYR A 55 25.73 -0.19 -9.88
N PHE A 56 26.13 -1.19 -9.12
CA PHE A 56 25.50 -1.60 -7.88
C PHE A 56 26.57 -1.89 -6.84
N GLU A 57 26.36 -1.48 -5.61
CA GLU A 57 27.23 -1.78 -4.49
C GLU A 57 26.37 -2.03 -3.26
N MET A 58 26.64 -3.13 -2.57
CA MET A 58 25.99 -3.47 -1.32
C MET A 58 27.04 -3.92 -0.32
N SER A 59 27.01 -3.36 0.88
CA SER A 59 27.71 -3.91 2.03
C SER A 59 26.72 -4.32 3.10
N LYS A 60 26.99 -5.45 3.75
CA LYS A 60 26.16 -5.97 4.83
C LYS A 60 27.02 -6.06 6.09
N LYS A 61 26.57 -5.41 7.16
CA LYS A 61 27.24 -5.42 8.46
C LYS A 61 27.10 -6.79 9.12
N GLY A 62 28.09 -7.15 9.94
CA GLY A 62 28.08 -8.35 10.76
C GLY A 62 26.95 -8.37 11.81
N ALA A 63 26.88 -9.45 12.59
CA ALA A 63 25.80 -9.66 13.57
C ALA A 63 25.90 -8.73 14.78
N THR A 64 27.08 -8.16 15.03
CA THR A 64 27.32 -7.22 16.13
C THR A 64 27.61 -5.81 15.60
N LYS A 65 27.21 -4.77 16.36
CA LYS A 65 27.46 -3.35 16.01
C LYS A 65 28.95 -2.98 15.88
N PHE A 66 29.85 -3.90 16.22
CA PHE A 66 31.30 -3.71 16.22
C PHE A 66 32.02 -4.54 15.14
N GLU A 67 31.30 -5.37 14.39
CA GLU A 67 31.88 -6.09 13.25
C GLU A 67 31.99 -5.16 12.04
N ASN A 68 33.12 -5.28 11.33
CA ASN A 68 33.27 -4.73 9.98
C ASN A 68 32.20 -5.34 9.04
N ASP A 69 32.11 -4.83 7.81
CA ASP A 69 31.23 -5.42 6.81
C ASP A 69 31.51 -6.93 6.70
N LYS A 70 30.46 -7.77 6.78
CA LYS A 70 30.53 -9.22 6.55
C LYS A 70 30.93 -9.50 5.10
N TYR A 71 30.41 -8.69 4.19
CA TYR A 71 30.82 -8.67 2.80
C TYR A 71 30.50 -7.34 2.15
N THR A 72 31.23 -7.08 1.07
CA THR A 72 30.94 -6.06 0.08
C THR A 72 30.77 -6.75 -1.27
N LEU A 73 29.67 -6.45 -1.95
CA LEU A 73 29.42 -6.88 -3.31
C LEU A 73 29.34 -5.65 -4.19
N LYS A 74 30.06 -5.69 -5.31
CA LYS A 74 30.07 -4.63 -6.31
C LYS A 74 29.80 -5.21 -7.67
N TYR A 75 28.86 -4.62 -8.39
CA TYR A 75 28.66 -4.82 -9.81
C TYR A 75 29.00 -3.53 -10.56
N ASP A 76 29.76 -3.68 -11.63
CA ASP A 76 30.14 -2.62 -12.54
C ASP A 76 29.98 -3.15 -13.98
N SER A 77 29.41 -2.34 -14.87
CA SER A 77 29.12 -2.79 -16.24
C SER A 77 30.37 -3.21 -17.02
N ASP A 78 31.53 -2.63 -16.69
CA ASP A 78 32.79 -2.88 -17.39
C ASP A 78 33.56 -4.03 -16.73
N SER A 79 33.39 -4.20 -15.41
CA SER A 79 34.22 -5.08 -14.58
C SER A 79 33.52 -6.37 -14.14
N GLY A 80 32.20 -6.47 -14.31
CA GLY A 80 31.41 -7.62 -13.84
C GLY A 80 31.07 -7.53 -12.36
N ILE A 81 31.08 -8.66 -11.66
CA ILE A 81 30.72 -8.76 -10.25
C ILE A 81 31.96 -9.10 -9.43
N ASP A 82 32.22 -8.29 -8.41
CA ASP A 82 33.25 -8.48 -7.42
C ASP A 82 32.61 -8.70 -6.04
N ILE A 83 33.14 -9.66 -5.28
CA ILE A 83 32.62 -10.05 -3.97
C ILE A 83 33.79 -10.16 -3.00
N GLU A 84 33.85 -9.22 -2.07
CA GLU A 84 34.78 -9.25 -0.96
C GLU A 84 34.04 -9.80 0.27
N TYR A 85 34.48 -10.94 0.78
CA TYR A 85 33.91 -11.56 1.97
C TYR A 85 34.90 -11.48 3.12
N TYR A 86 34.46 -10.94 4.24
CA TYR A 86 35.29 -10.75 5.42
C TYR A 86 34.74 -11.64 6.53
N SER A 87 35.42 -12.78 6.75
CA SER A 87 35.10 -13.72 7.81
C SER A 87 36.37 -14.03 8.59
N ASP A 88 36.25 -13.98 9.92
CA ASP A 88 37.29 -14.42 10.84
C ASP A 88 37.41 -15.96 10.89
N GLU A 89 36.41 -16.69 10.37
CA GLU A 89 36.37 -18.15 10.34
C GLU A 89 36.60 -18.68 8.91
N ASP A 90 37.48 -19.67 8.78
CA ASP A 90 37.74 -20.38 7.52
C ASP A 90 36.44 -20.94 6.92
N ILE A 91 36.16 -20.65 5.64
CA ILE A 91 35.01 -21.16 4.86
C ILE A 91 35.18 -22.66 4.49
N LEU A 92 35.76 -23.45 5.39
CA LEU A 92 36.06 -24.87 5.15
C LEU A 92 34.88 -25.80 5.49
N GLU A 93 33.85 -25.30 6.18
CA GLU A 93 32.64 -26.06 6.48
C GLU A 93 31.60 -25.98 5.36
N TYR A 94 31.17 -27.14 4.87
CA TYR A 94 30.20 -27.27 3.77
C TYR A 94 28.86 -26.55 4.03
N SER A 95 28.39 -26.49 5.28
CA SER A 95 27.18 -25.75 5.66
C SER A 95 27.32 -24.24 5.39
N LYS A 96 28.47 -23.66 5.74
CA LYS A 96 28.77 -22.23 5.50
C LYS A 96 28.83 -21.91 4.01
N VAL A 97 29.38 -22.83 3.20
CA VAL A 97 29.39 -22.71 1.73
C VAL A 97 27.97 -22.71 1.15
N GLN A 98 27.07 -23.57 1.64
CA GLN A 98 25.68 -23.60 1.19
C GLN A 98 24.94 -22.30 1.52
N ASP A 99 25.11 -21.78 2.72
CA ASP A 99 24.43 -20.55 3.14
C ASP A 99 24.96 -19.34 2.36
N PHE A 100 26.27 -19.27 2.12
CA PHE A 100 26.86 -18.25 1.26
C PHE A 100 26.33 -18.33 -0.18
N THR A 101 26.18 -19.53 -0.73
CA THR A 101 25.62 -19.73 -2.08
C THR A 101 24.18 -19.23 -2.19
N LYS A 102 23.35 -19.50 -1.17
CA LYS A 102 21.97 -18.98 -1.10
C LYS A 102 21.95 -17.45 -1.01
N GLU A 103 22.85 -16.88 -0.21
CA GLU A 103 22.98 -15.43 -0.06
C GLU A 103 23.39 -14.76 -1.38
N ILE A 104 24.39 -15.28 -2.11
CA ILE A 104 24.75 -14.80 -3.45
C ILE A 104 23.55 -14.85 -4.39
N LYS A 105 22.83 -15.99 -4.43
CA LYS A 105 21.67 -16.15 -5.31
C LYS A 105 20.61 -15.07 -5.03
N SER A 106 20.30 -14.83 -3.76
CA SER A 106 19.38 -13.78 -3.34
C SER A 106 19.84 -12.39 -3.79
N ILE A 107 21.14 -12.09 -3.66
CA ILE A 107 21.69 -10.81 -4.11
C ILE A 107 21.62 -10.67 -5.64
N MET A 108 21.90 -11.73 -6.40
CA MET A 108 21.77 -11.71 -7.86
C MET A 108 20.33 -11.46 -8.31
N GLU A 109 19.36 -12.10 -7.62
CA GLU A 109 17.93 -11.84 -7.85
C GLU A 109 17.57 -10.39 -7.52
N HIS A 110 18.09 -9.85 -6.41
CA HIS A 110 17.90 -8.44 -6.03
C HIS A 110 18.46 -7.47 -7.06
N ILE A 111 19.71 -7.65 -7.52
CA ILE A 111 20.31 -6.84 -8.59
C ILE A 111 19.46 -6.89 -9.86
N LYS A 112 18.94 -8.07 -10.20
CA LYS A 112 18.03 -8.24 -11.35
C LYS A 112 16.71 -7.49 -11.15
N MET A 113 16.13 -7.47 -9.95
CA MET A 113 14.90 -6.71 -9.70
C MET A 113 15.16 -5.21 -9.80
N VAL A 114 16.23 -4.73 -9.16
CA VAL A 114 16.62 -3.32 -9.13
C VAL A 114 17.04 -2.80 -10.52
N SER A 115 17.67 -3.64 -11.35
CA SER A 115 17.97 -3.29 -12.74
C SER A 115 16.73 -3.14 -13.62
N ASN A 116 15.65 -3.87 -13.31
CA ASN A 116 14.38 -3.84 -14.03
C ASN A 116 13.32 -2.92 -13.41
N ALA A 117 13.67 -2.17 -12.36
CA ALA A 117 12.76 -1.24 -11.69
C ALA A 117 12.21 -0.21 -12.69
N LYS A 118 10.92 0.11 -12.62
CA LYS A 118 10.27 1.10 -13.50
C LYS A 118 9.43 2.05 -12.66
N SER A 119 8.99 3.15 -13.26
CA SER A 119 7.95 3.98 -12.65
C SER A 119 6.65 3.20 -12.50
N VAL A 120 5.87 3.53 -11.48
CA VAL A 120 4.51 3.03 -11.33
C VAL A 120 3.69 3.49 -12.54
N THR A 121 3.00 2.54 -13.16
CA THR A 121 2.03 2.81 -14.22
C THR A 121 0.63 2.60 -13.63
N LEU A 122 -0.22 3.62 -13.75
CA LEU A 122 -1.61 3.54 -13.32
C LEU A 122 -2.47 2.97 -14.44
N PHE A 123 -3.13 1.87 -14.15
CA PHE A 123 -4.20 1.32 -14.96
C PHE A 123 -5.51 2.03 -14.65
N ASP A 124 -6.55 1.77 -15.44
CA ASP A 124 -7.81 2.49 -15.31
C ASP A 124 -8.49 2.24 -13.94
N GLU A 125 -8.32 1.05 -13.37
CA GLU A 125 -8.83 0.69 -12.04
C GLU A 125 -8.09 1.44 -10.91
N ASP A 126 -6.79 1.72 -11.08
CA ASP A 126 -6.03 2.52 -10.12
C ASP A 126 -6.55 3.97 -10.11
N LYS A 127 -6.81 4.51 -11.30
CA LYS A 127 -7.34 5.87 -11.49
C LYS A 127 -8.77 5.98 -10.98
N GLU A 128 -9.57 4.95 -11.23
CA GLU A 128 -10.94 4.83 -10.72
C GLU A 128 -10.94 4.85 -9.20
N LEU A 129 -10.09 4.03 -8.54
CA LEU A 129 -9.97 4.03 -7.09
C LEU A 129 -9.58 5.41 -6.53
N ILE A 130 -8.68 6.12 -7.21
CA ILE A 130 -8.28 7.49 -6.83
C ILE A 130 -9.47 8.45 -6.93
N GLU A 131 -10.27 8.36 -8.00
CA GLU A 131 -11.46 9.20 -8.18
C GLU A 131 -12.54 8.89 -7.12
N ILE A 132 -12.80 7.60 -6.86
CA ILE A 132 -13.71 7.15 -5.79
C ILE A 132 -13.26 7.72 -4.44
N TYR A 133 -11.96 7.63 -4.12
CA TYR A 133 -11.41 8.19 -2.88
C TYR A 133 -11.67 9.68 -2.77
N LYS A 134 -11.42 10.45 -3.83
CA LYS A 134 -11.63 11.90 -3.84
C LYS A 134 -13.09 12.28 -3.62
N LEU A 135 -14.01 11.57 -4.23
CA LEU A 135 -15.44 11.80 -4.07
C LEU A 135 -15.92 11.42 -2.66
N PHE A 136 -15.48 10.26 -2.17
CA PHE A 136 -15.89 9.73 -0.88
C PHE A 136 -15.33 10.53 0.29
N TYR A 137 -14.07 10.98 0.23
CA TYR A 137 -13.44 11.71 1.34
C TYR A 137 -13.41 13.23 1.16
N LYS A 138 -13.71 13.75 -0.04
CA LYS A 138 -13.53 15.17 -0.42
C LYS A 138 -12.11 15.69 -0.17
N GLU A 139 -11.12 14.80 -0.28
CA GLU A 139 -9.70 15.10 -0.13
C GLU A 139 -8.87 14.27 -1.13
N ASN A 140 -7.61 14.68 -1.36
CA ASN A 140 -6.70 13.92 -2.21
C ASN A 140 -6.08 12.76 -1.42
N PRO A 141 -5.99 11.53 -2.00
CA PRO A 141 -5.34 10.43 -1.32
C PRO A 141 -3.83 10.67 -1.18
N ASP A 142 -3.29 10.34 -0.01
CA ASP A 142 -1.86 10.21 0.23
C ASP A 142 -1.51 8.74 0.43
N PHE A 143 -1.04 8.09 -0.64
CA PHE A 143 -0.66 6.67 -0.61
C PHE A 143 0.59 6.39 0.23
N SER A 144 1.30 7.42 0.68
CA SER A 144 2.41 7.27 1.63
C SER A 144 1.97 7.37 3.10
N SER A 145 0.70 7.73 3.35
CA SER A 145 0.14 7.79 4.70
C SER A 145 0.04 6.40 5.33
N LYS A 146 0.28 6.30 6.64
CA LYS A 146 0.13 5.03 7.39
C LYS A 146 -1.30 4.51 7.41
N ASP A 147 -2.27 5.41 7.28
CA ASP A 147 -3.69 5.09 7.42
C ASP A 147 -4.39 4.87 6.08
N ILE A 148 -3.69 5.05 4.95
CA ILE A 148 -4.32 4.97 3.62
C ILE A 148 -4.97 3.61 3.36
N ASN A 149 -4.32 2.52 3.77
CA ASN A 149 -4.88 1.18 3.58
C ASN A 149 -6.18 1.01 4.38
N VAL A 150 -6.26 1.55 5.60
CA VAL A 150 -7.49 1.52 6.41
C VAL A 150 -8.60 2.31 5.70
N LYS A 151 -8.31 3.53 5.28
CA LYS A 151 -9.30 4.36 4.57
C LYS A 151 -9.80 3.69 3.29
N VAL A 152 -8.89 3.19 2.45
CA VAL A 152 -9.26 2.57 1.18
C VAL A 152 -10.07 1.28 1.37
N GLN A 153 -9.65 0.40 2.29
CA GLN A 153 -10.34 -0.87 2.56
C GLN A 153 -11.75 -0.63 3.12
N THR A 154 -11.87 0.25 4.11
CA THR A 154 -13.17 0.57 4.73
C THR A 154 -14.09 1.28 3.75
N MET A 155 -13.60 2.26 2.99
CA MET A 155 -14.34 2.93 1.92
C MET A 155 -14.90 1.94 0.90
N MET A 156 -14.05 1.10 0.31
CA MET A 156 -14.48 0.15 -0.72
C MET A 156 -15.43 -0.91 -0.17
N SER A 157 -15.24 -1.34 1.08
CA SER A 157 -16.15 -2.28 1.75
C SER A 157 -17.53 -1.66 2.02
N ILE A 158 -17.59 -0.39 2.40
CA ILE A 158 -18.86 0.33 2.60
C ILE A 158 -19.56 0.55 1.26
N LEU A 159 -18.82 0.99 0.25
CA LEU A 159 -19.36 1.27 -1.09
C LEU A 159 -19.92 0.02 -1.80
N ALA A 160 -19.35 -1.15 -1.53
CA ALA A 160 -19.85 -2.42 -2.05
C ALA A 160 -21.31 -2.71 -1.62
N GLU A 161 -21.71 -2.27 -0.41
CA GLU A 161 -23.11 -2.39 0.05
C GLU A 161 -24.09 -1.61 -0.83
N PHE A 162 -23.63 -0.50 -1.43
CA PHE A 162 -24.44 0.36 -2.28
C PHE A 162 -24.21 0.09 -3.77
N GLY A 163 -23.67 -1.08 -4.11
CA GLY A 163 -23.47 -1.52 -5.49
C GLY A 163 -22.33 -0.82 -6.24
N ILE A 164 -21.45 -0.11 -5.53
CA ILE A 164 -20.27 0.53 -6.14
C ILE A 164 -19.09 -0.44 -6.06
N THR A 165 -18.63 -0.88 -7.24
CA THR A 165 -17.46 -1.75 -7.34
C THR A 165 -16.50 -1.34 -8.46
N LEU A 166 -15.22 -1.73 -8.31
CA LEU A 166 -14.24 -1.65 -9.40
C LEU A 166 -14.43 -2.81 -10.41
N ASP A 167 -13.92 -2.64 -11.63
CA ASP A 167 -14.03 -3.63 -12.72
C ASP A 167 -13.07 -4.84 -12.57
N PHE A 168 -12.99 -5.40 -11.36
CA PHE A 168 -12.32 -6.67 -11.10
C PHE A 168 -12.90 -7.34 -9.85
N ASP A 169 -12.68 -8.65 -9.72
CA ASP A 169 -13.13 -9.38 -8.54
C ASP A 169 -12.22 -9.10 -7.34
N TYR A 170 -12.70 -8.36 -6.33
CA TYR A 170 -12.02 -8.14 -5.06
C TYR A 170 -12.93 -8.48 -3.88
N ALA A 171 -13.00 -9.77 -3.54
CA ALA A 171 -13.71 -10.20 -2.34
C ALA A 171 -13.10 -9.59 -1.06
N PHE A 172 -13.97 -9.19 -0.15
CA PHE A 172 -13.60 -8.86 1.22
C PHE A 172 -13.71 -10.09 2.11
N CYS A 173 -12.72 -10.25 2.97
CA CYS A 173 -12.73 -11.24 4.03
C CYS A 173 -12.83 -10.53 5.37
N LEU A 174 -13.86 -10.85 6.15
CA LEU A 174 -13.95 -10.46 7.54
C LEU A 174 -13.83 -11.69 8.44
N TRP A 175 -12.63 -11.90 8.98
CA TRP A 175 -12.39 -12.98 9.95
C TRP A 175 -12.56 -12.40 11.35
N ALA A 176 -13.12 -13.16 12.29
CA ALA A 176 -13.48 -12.69 13.64
C ALA A 176 -12.33 -12.00 14.43
N LYS A 177 -11.06 -12.22 14.06
CA LYS A 177 -9.87 -11.61 14.68
C LYS A 177 -9.29 -10.41 13.93
N VAL A 178 -9.78 -10.10 12.73
CA VAL A 178 -9.29 -9.00 11.90
C VAL A 178 -10.07 -7.73 12.28
N LYS A 179 -9.37 -6.59 12.29
CA LYS A 179 -9.95 -5.31 12.71
C LYS A 179 -11.09 -4.85 11.79
N MET A 180 -10.96 -5.05 10.49
CA MET A 180 -11.88 -4.58 9.44
C MET A 180 -12.02 -5.61 8.30
N PRO A 181 -13.01 -5.47 7.40
CA PRO A 181 -13.02 -6.22 6.15
C PRO A 181 -11.77 -5.91 5.31
N VAL A 182 -11.07 -6.93 4.81
CA VAL A 182 -9.85 -6.76 4.01
C VAL A 182 -9.96 -7.50 2.69
N SER A 183 -9.59 -6.82 1.60
CA SER A 183 -9.32 -7.43 0.31
C SER A 183 -7.83 -7.35 -0.02
N LEU A 184 -7.21 -8.50 -0.29
CA LEU A 184 -5.79 -8.59 -0.65
C LEU A 184 -5.47 -7.84 -1.94
N LYS A 185 -6.36 -7.88 -2.94
CA LYS A 185 -6.15 -7.18 -4.21
C LYS A 185 -6.17 -5.66 -4.04
N ILE A 186 -7.06 -5.15 -3.19
CA ILE A 186 -7.09 -3.72 -2.86
C ILE A 186 -5.82 -3.32 -2.09
N GLU A 187 -5.34 -4.18 -1.18
CA GLU A 187 -4.08 -3.95 -0.46
C GLU A 187 -2.88 -3.90 -1.41
N GLU A 188 -2.81 -4.83 -2.37
CA GLU A 188 -1.80 -4.85 -3.43
C GLU A 188 -1.84 -3.58 -4.30
N MET A 189 -3.04 -3.09 -4.66
CA MET A 189 -3.20 -1.84 -5.40
C MET A 189 -2.72 -0.62 -4.59
N VAL A 190 -3.11 -0.52 -3.32
CA VAL A 190 -2.65 0.56 -2.43
C VAL A 190 -1.13 0.52 -2.29
N HIS A 191 -0.55 -0.67 -2.11
CA HIS A 191 0.90 -0.83 -1.99
C HIS A 191 1.62 -0.47 -3.30
N LYS A 192 1.09 -0.86 -4.45
CA LYS A 192 1.58 -0.45 -5.77
C LYS A 192 1.59 1.08 -5.93
N MET A 193 0.56 1.76 -5.41
CA MET A 193 0.41 3.22 -5.48
C MET A 193 1.17 4.00 -4.41
N TYR A 194 1.71 3.33 -3.38
CA TYR A 194 2.55 3.94 -2.34
C TYR A 194 3.56 4.98 -2.87
N PRO A 195 4.30 4.73 -3.97
CA PRO A 195 5.31 5.65 -4.46
C PRO A 195 4.78 6.99 -4.99
N LEU A 196 3.47 7.10 -5.23
CA LEU A 196 2.82 8.33 -5.66
C LEU A 196 2.73 9.37 -4.53
N GLY A 197 2.68 8.93 -3.26
CA GLY A 197 2.41 9.82 -2.13
C GLY A 197 1.08 10.57 -2.29
N LEU A 198 1.06 11.87 -1.98
CA LEU A 198 -0.10 12.74 -2.18
C LEU A 198 -0.40 12.96 -3.66
N VAL A 199 -1.56 12.47 -4.12
CA VAL A 199 -2.00 12.55 -5.51
C VAL A 199 -2.94 13.74 -5.71
N ASN A 200 -2.39 14.86 -6.20
CA ASN A 200 -3.19 16.04 -6.52
C ASN A 200 -3.97 15.87 -7.83
N GLU A 201 -3.30 15.39 -8.87
CA GLU A 201 -3.85 15.23 -10.21
C GLU A 201 -3.41 13.89 -10.80
N VAL A 202 -4.30 13.29 -11.60
CA VAL A 202 -4.04 12.06 -12.34
C VAL A 202 -4.14 12.41 -13.82
N LYS A 203 -3.07 12.15 -14.58
CA LYS A 203 -3.10 12.34 -16.04
C LYS A 203 -4.06 11.35 -16.67
N ASP A 204 -4.83 11.83 -17.65
CA ASP A 204 -5.84 11.02 -18.36
C ASP A 204 -6.73 10.25 -17.38
N ASN A 205 -7.28 10.97 -16.40
CA ASN A 205 -8.09 10.39 -15.33
C ASN A 205 -9.37 9.75 -15.90
N VAL A 206 -9.80 8.66 -15.27
CA VAL A 206 -11.09 8.03 -15.56
C VAL A 206 -12.19 8.93 -15.01
N LYS A 207 -13.24 9.15 -15.81
CA LYS A 207 -14.46 9.80 -15.34
C LYS A 207 -15.50 8.74 -15.05
N LEU A 208 -15.87 8.63 -13.77
CA LEU A 208 -17.00 7.80 -13.36
C LEU A 208 -18.30 8.29 -14.03
N ALA A 209 -19.21 7.35 -14.29
CA ALA A 209 -20.55 7.70 -14.72
C ALA A 209 -21.28 8.51 -13.63
N GLU A 210 -22.24 9.34 -14.03
CA GLU A 210 -22.93 10.29 -13.12
C GLU A 210 -23.65 9.58 -11.96
N GLU A 211 -24.27 8.43 -12.21
CA GLU A 211 -25.00 7.67 -11.17
C GLU A 211 -24.05 7.11 -10.10
N PRO A 212 -22.99 6.33 -10.43
CA PRO A 212 -21.98 5.93 -9.46
C PRO A 212 -21.37 7.09 -8.68
N LYS A 213 -21.04 8.19 -9.36
CA LYS A 213 -20.47 9.38 -8.74
C LYS A 213 -21.39 9.93 -7.64
N LYS A 214 -22.67 10.08 -7.96
CA LYS A 214 -23.67 10.59 -7.02
C LYS A 214 -23.85 9.68 -5.81
N ILE A 215 -23.90 8.36 -6.02
CA ILE A 215 -23.97 7.39 -4.92
C ILE A 215 -22.76 7.53 -4.01
N ILE A 216 -21.55 7.59 -4.57
CA ILE A 216 -20.31 7.75 -3.79
C ILE A 216 -20.33 9.04 -2.98
N GLU A 217 -20.78 10.15 -3.56
CA GLU A 217 -20.91 11.44 -2.85
C GLU A 217 -21.92 11.35 -1.70
N ILE A 218 -23.11 10.77 -1.91
CA ILE A 218 -24.14 10.61 -0.86
C ILE A 218 -23.63 9.74 0.29
N VAL A 219 -23.00 8.61 -0.03
CA VAL A 219 -22.42 7.69 0.96
C VAL A 219 -21.31 8.41 1.72
N GLY A 220 -20.34 8.98 1.01
CA GLY A 220 -19.20 9.69 1.59
C GLY A 220 -19.63 10.83 2.51
N ASP A 221 -20.58 11.67 2.07
CA ASP A 221 -21.13 12.77 2.86
C ASP A 221 -21.77 12.24 4.16
N SER A 222 -22.59 11.20 4.05
CA SER A 222 -23.27 10.62 5.21
C SER A 222 -22.33 9.94 6.19
N ILE A 223 -21.25 9.29 5.71
CA ILE A 223 -20.22 8.71 6.58
C ILE A 223 -19.43 9.81 7.28
N ARG A 224 -18.96 10.83 6.54
CA ARG A 224 -18.17 11.93 7.12
C ARG A 224 -18.96 12.73 8.16
N ASP A 225 -20.25 12.97 7.91
CA ASP A 225 -21.15 13.62 8.88
C ASP A 225 -21.25 12.84 10.21
N VAL A 226 -21.08 11.51 10.18
CA VAL A 226 -21.10 10.70 11.41
C VAL A 226 -19.75 10.70 12.11
N ILE A 227 -18.65 10.59 11.38
CA ILE A 227 -17.32 10.39 11.99
C ILE A 227 -16.55 11.68 12.28
N HIS A 228 -17.01 12.84 11.82
CA HIS A 228 -16.25 14.10 11.94
C HIS A 228 -15.99 14.56 13.37
N ASP A 229 -16.85 14.17 14.31
CA ASP A 229 -16.76 14.51 15.74
C ASP A 229 -16.11 13.39 16.57
N GLU A 230 -15.68 12.29 15.94
CA GLU A 230 -15.09 11.15 16.62
C GLU A 230 -13.60 11.38 16.93
N ASP A 231 -13.19 11.01 18.16
CA ASP A 231 -11.79 11.13 18.60
C ASP A 231 -10.82 10.31 17.72
N ASP A 232 -11.30 9.18 17.20
CA ASP A 232 -10.58 8.33 16.24
C ASP A 232 -11.47 8.01 15.02
N MET A 233 -11.36 8.85 14.00
CA MET A 233 -12.08 8.68 12.74
C MET A 233 -11.81 7.34 12.04
N ASN A 234 -10.59 6.79 12.18
CA ASN A 234 -10.24 5.51 11.54
C ASN A 234 -10.92 4.35 12.27
N GLU A 235 -10.96 4.37 13.59
CA GLU A 235 -11.68 3.36 14.37
C GLU A 235 -13.19 3.41 14.09
N ALA A 236 -13.77 4.61 13.96
CA ALA A 236 -15.17 4.77 13.57
C ALA A 236 -15.46 4.18 12.18
N LEU A 237 -14.61 4.45 11.18
CA LEU A 237 -14.70 3.83 9.84
C LEU A 237 -14.58 2.30 9.89
N ILE A 238 -13.67 1.79 10.70
CA ILE A 238 -13.49 0.35 10.92
C ILE A 238 -14.77 -0.25 11.51
N THR A 239 -15.36 0.38 12.52
CA THR A 239 -16.62 -0.08 13.14
C THR A 239 -17.74 -0.11 12.11
N ILE A 240 -17.97 0.97 11.37
CA ILE A 240 -19.03 1.07 10.37
C ILE A 240 -18.86 0.00 9.28
N SER A 241 -17.69 -0.08 8.65
CA SER A 241 -17.42 -1.05 7.57
C SER A 241 -17.57 -2.49 8.05
N LYS A 242 -17.11 -2.80 9.28
CA LYS A 242 -17.21 -4.13 9.88
C LYS A 242 -18.66 -4.55 10.12
N VAL A 243 -19.48 -3.65 10.66
CA VAL A 243 -20.90 -3.93 10.91
C VAL A 243 -21.65 -4.12 9.59
N ILE A 244 -21.46 -3.23 8.63
CA ILE A 244 -22.10 -3.31 7.30
C ILE A 244 -21.77 -4.66 6.65
N HIS A 245 -20.48 -4.97 6.55
CA HIS A 245 -20.04 -6.21 5.90
C HIS A 245 -20.56 -7.47 6.63
N ALA A 246 -20.49 -7.50 7.97
CA ALA A 246 -21.00 -8.63 8.73
C ALA A 246 -22.51 -8.85 8.51
N SER A 247 -23.28 -7.75 8.50
CA SER A 247 -24.73 -7.79 8.33
C SER A 247 -25.17 -8.19 6.92
N GLY A 248 -24.43 -7.79 5.89
CA GLY A 248 -24.77 -8.08 4.49
C GLY A 248 -24.30 -9.44 3.99
N TYR A 249 -23.17 -9.95 4.51
CA TYR A 249 -22.45 -11.05 3.85
C TYR A 249 -22.07 -12.23 4.75
N ASN A 250 -21.89 -12.04 6.05
CA ASN A 250 -21.40 -13.09 6.94
C ASN A 250 -22.49 -13.76 7.79
N LEU A 251 -23.58 -13.04 8.06
CA LEU A 251 -24.68 -13.52 8.89
C LEU A 251 -25.92 -13.81 8.05
N SER A 252 -26.88 -14.54 8.62
CA SER A 252 -28.17 -14.72 7.99
C SER A 252 -28.88 -13.37 7.86
N SER A 253 -29.74 -13.23 6.85
CA SER A 253 -30.57 -12.03 6.66
C SER A 253 -31.45 -11.67 7.87
N ASP A 254 -31.70 -12.66 8.73
CA ASP A 254 -32.54 -12.54 9.93
C ASP A 254 -31.72 -12.31 11.21
N ALA A 255 -30.39 -12.13 11.09
CA ALA A 255 -29.52 -11.92 12.24
C ALA A 255 -29.91 -10.64 12.99
N ASN A 256 -30.04 -10.76 14.31
CA ASN A 256 -30.41 -9.63 15.15
C ASN A 256 -29.19 -8.79 15.53
N VAL A 257 -29.43 -7.58 16.04
CA VAL A 257 -28.39 -6.62 16.44
C VAL A 257 -27.38 -7.24 17.42
N SER A 258 -27.84 -8.06 18.37
CA SER A 258 -26.97 -8.69 19.36
C SER A 258 -26.03 -9.73 18.75
N GLU A 259 -26.50 -10.50 17.76
CA GLU A 259 -25.67 -11.47 17.03
C GLU A 259 -24.60 -10.76 16.19
N ILE A 260 -24.96 -9.64 15.54
CA ILE A 260 -24.00 -8.81 14.81
C ILE A 260 -22.98 -8.18 15.77
N ALA A 261 -23.42 -7.68 16.92
CA ALA A 261 -22.56 -7.12 17.95
C ALA A 261 -21.54 -8.15 18.47
N GLU A 262 -21.99 -9.39 18.74
CA GLU A 262 -21.13 -10.49 19.16
C GLU A 262 -20.11 -10.85 18.07
N PHE A 263 -20.55 -11.04 16.83
CA PHE A 263 -19.67 -11.40 15.72
C PHE A 263 -18.62 -10.32 15.43
N THR A 264 -19.02 -9.06 15.47
CA THR A 264 -18.15 -7.93 15.18
C THR A 264 -17.31 -7.48 16.37
N ASN A 265 -17.58 -8.02 17.57
CA ASN A 265 -17.01 -7.56 18.84
C ASN A 265 -17.18 -6.04 19.01
N ARG A 266 -18.41 -5.58 18.82
CA ARG A 266 -18.84 -4.18 18.99
C ARG A 266 -20.01 -4.10 19.95
N SER A 267 -20.28 -2.92 20.46
CA SER A 267 -21.47 -2.67 21.27
C SER A 267 -22.74 -2.73 20.41
N VAL A 268 -23.85 -3.05 21.06
CA VAL A 268 -25.19 -3.02 20.45
C VAL A 268 -25.48 -1.62 19.88
N ASP A 269 -25.11 -0.56 20.62
CA ASP A 269 -25.34 0.83 20.21
C ASP A 269 -24.57 1.18 18.91
N GLU A 270 -23.30 0.77 18.80
CA GLU A 270 -22.50 0.95 17.58
C GLU A 270 -23.11 0.23 16.37
N VAL A 271 -23.65 -0.97 16.60
CA VAL A 271 -24.31 -1.77 15.55
C VAL A 271 -25.61 -1.11 15.12
N GLU A 272 -26.47 -0.70 16.06
CA GLU A 272 -27.73 -0.01 15.73
C GLU A 272 -27.47 1.29 14.97
N ALA A 273 -26.51 2.09 15.41
CA ALA A 273 -26.14 3.35 14.75
C ALA A 273 -25.67 3.12 13.30
N SER A 274 -24.84 2.10 13.08
CA SER A 274 -24.34 1.73 11.75
C SER A 274 -25.48 1.23 10.83
N MET A 275 -26.37 0.38 11.34
CA MET A 275 -27.54 -0.10 10.56
C MET A 275 -28.52 1.02 10.24
N GLN A 276 -28.75 1.96 11.17
CA GLN A 276 -29.56 3.15 10.91
C GLN A 276 -28.90 4.08 9.89
N LEU A 277 -27.57 4.18 9.89
CA LEU A 277 -26.82 4.93 8.89
C LEU A 277 -27.03 4.35 7.48
N VAL A 278 -26.94 3.03 7.29
CA VAL A 278 -27.24 2.38 6.00
C VAL A 278 -28.63 2.75 5.50
N LYS A 279 -29.67 2.56 6.33
CA LYS A 279 -31.06 2.89 5.95
C LYS A 279 -31.24 4.36 5.57
N ARG A 280 -30.54 5.27 6.26
CA ARG A 280 -30.56 6.71 5.93
C ARG A 280 -29.90 6.98 4.58
N ILE A 281 -28.79 6.31 4.28
CA ILE A 281 -28.07 6.44 3.01
C ILE A 281 -28.93 5.89 1.86
N GLU A 282 -29.50 4.68 2.00
CA GLU A 282 -30.40 4.09 1.00
C GLU A 282 -31.58 5.02 0.69
N HIS A 283 -32.18 5.62 1.71
CA HIS A 283 -33.28 6.58 1.54
C HIS A 283 -32.85 7.85 0.80
N LYS A 284 -31.63 8.34 1.04
CA LYS A 284 -31.07 9.48 0.29
C LYS A 284 -30.84 9.12 -1.17
N ILE A 285 -30.23 7.97 -1.44
CA ILE A 285 -29.99 7.47 -2.81
C ILE A 285 -31.33 7.37 -3.57
N ASN A 286 -32.34 6.72 -2.98
CA ASN A 286 -33.65 6.52 -3.59
C ASN A 286 -34.48 7.80 -3.79
N LYS A 287 -34.20 8.86 -3.02
CA LYS A 287 -34.89 10.16 -3.17
C LYS A 287 -34.34 11.01 -4.28
N GLU A 288 -33.06 10.82 -4.61
CA GLU A 288 -32.39 11.64 -5.59
C GLU A 288 -32.39 10.99 -6.99
N ASN A 289 -32.67 9.69 -7.10
CA ASN A 289 -32.91 8.98 -8.37
C ASN A 289 -34.36 9.16 -8.86
#